data_AF-A0A7K1CK73-F1
#
_entry.id   AF-A0A7K1CK73-F1
#
_cell.length_a   1.000
_cell.length_b   1.000
_cell.length_c   1.000
_cell.angle_alpha   90.00
_cell.angle_beta   90.00
_cell.angle_gamma   90.00
#
_symmetry.space_group_name_H-M   'P 1'
#
loop_
_entity.id
_entity.type
_entity.pdbx_description
1 polymer ?
#
loop_
_entity_poly.entity_id
_entity_poly.type
_entity_poly.pdbx_seq_one_letter_code
_entity_poly.pdbx_strand_id
1 'polypeptide(L)'
;MDDLSVGKGDSSDVATRVISFLNKIGLLNSQKTLFDDEVENSVRAFQQSRGLTVTGVVNAVTLRALDEARWKLGDRSLYLKELPLMR
;
A
#
# COMPACT_ATOMS: atom_id res chain seq x y z
N MET A 1 17.87 -15.66 6.87
CA MET A 1 17.33 -14.73 5.86
C MET A 1 15.86 -15.03 5.79
N ASP A 2 15.13 -14.44 6.72
CA ASP A 2 13.71 -14.67 6.92
C ASP A 2 12.98 -14.07 5.71
N ASP A 3 12.47 -14.95 4.86
CA ASP A 3 11.58 -14.58 3.76
C ASP A 3 10.24 -14.14 4.39
N LEU A 4 10.22 -12.91 4.92
CA LEU A 4 9.01 -12.23 5.39
C LEU A 4 8.18 -11.82 4.17
N SER A 5 7.67 -12.83 3.48
CA SER A 5 6.73 -12.69 2.39
C SER A 5 5.33 -12.99 2.91
N VAL A 6 4.46 -12.00 2.81
CA VAL A 6 3.09 -12.05 3.32
C VAL A 6 2.15 -12.21 2.14
N GLY A 7 1.42 -13.32 2.13
CA GLY A 7 0.53 -13.72 1.05
C GLY A 7 -0.89 -14.01 1.52
N LYS A 8 -1.70 -14.56 0.60
CA LYS A 8 -3.10 -14.93 0.86
C LYS A 8 -3.27 -15.80 2.11
N GLY A 9 -4.19 -15.41 2.98
CA GLY A 9 -4.50 -16.07 4.24
C GLY A 9 -3.69 -15.60 5.44
N ASP A 10 -2.69 -14.73 5.23
CA ASP A 10 -1.84 -14.23 6.31
C ASP A 10 -2.51 -13.08 7.07
N SER A 11 -2.38 -13.10 8.40
CA SER A 11 -2.96 -12.13 9.33
C SER A 11 -1.90 -11.35 10.10
N SER A 12 -0.64 -11.38 9.66
CA SER A 12 0.46 -10.71 10.35
C SER A 12 0.30 -9.19 10.35
N ASP A 13 1.01 -8.50 11.24
CA ASP A 13 1.03 -7.02 11.32
C ASP A 13 1.35 -6.36 9.97
N VAL A 14 2.13 -7.05 9.15
CA VAL A 14 2.47 -6.64 7.78
C VAL A 14 1.24 -6.66 6.87
N ALA A 15 0.42 -7.72 6.90
CA ALA A 15 -0.83 -7.80 6.14
C ALA A 15 -1.78 -6.67 6.52
N THR A 16 -1.95 -6.43 7.84
CA THR A 16 -2.80 -5.34 8.34
C THR A 16 -2.32 -3.97 7.86
N ARG A 17 -0.99 -3.72 7.82
CA ARG A 17 -0.44 -2.46 7.28
C ARG A 17 -0.75 -2.28 5.80
N VAL A 18 -0.63 -3.34 5.00
CA VAL A 18 -0.94 -3.30 3.55
C VAL A 18 -2.41 -2.98 3.33
N ILE A 19 -3.31 -3.68 4.04
CA ILE A 19 -4.76 -3.49 3.91
C ILE A 19 -5.17 -2.08 4.35
N SER A 20 -4.59 -1.59 5.45
CA SER A 20 -4.83 -0.21 5.91
C SER A 20 -4.37 0.82 4.87
N PHE A 21 -3.23 0.59 4.22
CA PHE A 21 -2.74 1.46 3.15
C PHE A 21 -3.65 1.45 1.92
N LEU A 22 -4.06 0.26 1.45
CA LEU A 22 -4.96 0.10 0.31
C LEU A 22 -6.32 0.76 0.55
N ASN A 23 -6.86 0.66 1.77
CA ASN A 23 -8.04 1.42 2.18
C ASN A 23 -7.78 2.93 2.13
N LYS A 24 -6.62 3.39 2.61
CA LYS A 24 -6.27 4.82 2.65
C LYS A 24 -6.15 5.45 1.27
N ILE A 25 -5.77 4.69 0.25
CA ILE A 25 -5.69 5.17 -1.14
C ILE A 25 -6.97 4.92 -1.94
N GLY A 26 -8.01 4.36 -1.31
CA GLY A 26 -9.31 4.10 -1.95
C GLY A 26 -9.32 2.91 -2.92
N LEU A 27 -8.29 2.06 -2.90
CA LEU A 27 -8.26 0.82 -3.69
C LEU A 27 -9.05 -0.30 -3.03
N LEU A 28 -9.22 -0.26 -1.70
CA LEU A 28 -10.14 -1.12 -0.97
C LEU A 28 -11.23 -0.24 -0.33
N ASN A 29 -12.48 -0.63 -0.49
CA ASN A 29 -13.64 -0.01 0.17
C ASN A 29 -14.23 -0.96 1.22
N SER A 30 -13.37 -1.72 1.90
CA SER A 30 -13.78 -2.73 2.86
C SER A 30 -12.79 -2.82 4.01
N GLN A 31 -13.33 -2.82 5.23
CA GLN A 31 -12.58 -2.89 6.49
C GLN A 31 -12.19 -4.34 6.77
N LYS A 32 -11.36 -4.90 5.88
CA LYS A 32 -10.80 -6.25 6.01
C LYS A 32 -9.54 -6.19 6.87
N THR A 33 -9.26 -7.27 7.57
CA THR A 33 -8.01 -7.46 8.34
C THR A 33 -7.20 -8.67 7.85
N LEU A 34 -7.78 -9.44 6.92
CA LEU A 34 -7.21 -10.64 6.33
C LEU A 34 -6.75 -10.36 4.91
N PHE A 35 -5.62 -10.95 4.52
CA PHE A 35 -5.13 -10.92 3.15
C PHE A 35 -5.92 -11.93 2.30
N ASP A 36 -7.07 -11.51 1.78
CA ASP A 36 -7.92 -12.32 0.90
C ASP A 36 -7.62 -12.08 -0.59
N ASP A 37 -8.40 -12.70 -1.48
CA ASP A 37 -8.24 -12.57 -2.93
C ASP A 37 -8.40 -11.12 -3.43
N GLU A 38 -9.21 -10.30 -2.74
CA GLU A 38 -9.45 -8.90 -3.10
C GLU A 38 -8.24 -8.04 -2.74
N VAL A 39 -7.65 -8.28 -1.56
CA VAL A 39 -6.41 -7.67 -1.13
C VAL A 39 -5.25 -8.08 -2.05
N GLU A 40 -5.15 -9.36 -2.40
CA GLU A 40 -4.13 -9.85 -3.33
C GLU A 40 -4.23 -9.14 -4.69
N ASN A 41 -5.43 -9.06 -5.27
CA ASN A 41 -5.66 -8.36 -6.54
C ASN A 41 -5.25 -6.88 -6.46
N SER A 42 -5.53 -6.22 -5.34
CA SER A 42 -5.12 -4.84 -5.09
C SER A 42 -3.61 -4.70 -4.99
N VAL A 43 -2.93 -5.65 -4.34
CA VAL A 43 -1.46 -5.70 -4.27
C VAL A 43 -0.86 -5.94 -5.65
N ARG A 44 -1.44 -6.82 -6.46
CA ARG A 44 -1.01 -7.06 -7.84
C ARG A 44 -1.12 -5.78 -8.68
N ALA A 45 -2.23 -5.07 -8.58
CA ALA A 45 -2.41 -3.79 -9.26
C ALA A 45 -1.39 -2.74 -8.80
N PHE A 46 -1.08 -2.68 -7.50
CA PHE A 46 -0.04 -1.80 -6.96
C PHE A 46 1.35 -2.17 -7.50
N GLN A 47 1.70 -3.46 -7.48
CA GLN A 47 2.97 -3.97 -8.02
C GLN A 47 3.11 -3.62 -9.50
N GLN A 48 2.06 -3.82 -10.30
CA GLN A 48 2.02 -3.42 -11.71
C GLN A 48 2.27 -1.91 -11.88
N SER A 49 1.55 -1.08 -11.12
CA SER A 49 1.70 0.38 -11.18
C SER A 49 3.11 0.85 -10.82
N ARG A 50 3.81 0.12 -9.95
CA ARG A 50 5.18 0.41 -9.53
C ARG A 50 6.26 -0.25 -10.38
N GLY A 51 5.89 -1.05 -11.39
CA GLY A 51 6.85 -1.80 -12.21
C GLY A 51 7.57 -2.91 -11.45
N LEU A 52 6.97 -3.41 -10.36
CA LEU A 52 7.48 -4.54 -9.59
C LEU A 52 7.00 -5.86 -10.17
N THR A 53 7.67 -6.96 -9.80
CA THR A 53 7.21 -8.31 -10.12
C THR A 53 5.83 -8.55 -9.48
N VAL A 54 4.86 -8.87 -10.34
CA VAL A 54 3.45 -9.05 -9.96
C VAL A 54 3.26 -10.46 -9.40
N THR A 55 3.64 -10.65 -8.14
CA THR A 55 3.50 -11.93 -7.45
C THR A 55 2.19 -12.02 -6.67
N GLY A 56 1.58 -10.87 -6.33
CA GLY A 56 0.47 -10.80 -5.36
C GLY A 56 0.91 -10.98 -3.91
N VAL A 57 2.19 -11.25 -3.68
CA VAL A 57 2.78 -11.44 -2.35
C VAL A 57 3.54 -10.19 -1.96
N VAL A 58 3.35 -9.75 -0.72
CA VAL A 58 4.06 -8.59 -0.16
C VAL A 58 5.38 -9.05 0.42
N ASN A 59 6.45 -8.80 -0.32
CA ASN A 59 7.84 -9.01 0.12
C ASN A 59 8.48 -7.69 0.58
N ALA A 60 9.74 -7.74 1.04
CA ALA A 60 10.49 -6.55 1.46
C ALA A 60 10.56 -5.44 0.39
N VAL A 61 10.67 -5.80 -0.89
CA VAL A 61 10.67 -4.85 -2.02
C VAL A 61 9.32 -4.15 -2.15
N THR A 62 8.22 -4.92 -2.07
CA THR A 62 6.85 -4.39 -2.10
C THR A 62 6.58 -3.50 -0.89
N LEU A 63 7.06 -3.88 0.31
CA LEU A 63 6.94 -3.07 1.52
C LEU A 63 7.67 -1.73 1.41
N ARG A 64 8.89 -1.74 0.86
CA ARG A 64 9.63 -0.51 0.61
C ARG A 64 8.87 0.41 -0.34
N ALA A 65 8.35 -0.13 -1.44
CA ALA A 65 7.57 0.65 -2.39
C ALA A 65 6.25 1.19 -1.79
N LEU A 66 5.59 0.44 -0.92
CA LEU A 66 4.41 0.89 -0.17
C LEU A 66 4.75 2.04 0.78
N ASP A 67 5.88 1.96 1.50
CA ASP A 67 6.33 3.03 2.38
C ASP A 67 6.66 4.30 1.57
N GLU A 68 7.41 4.18 0.47
CA GLU A 68 7.67 5.30 -0.45
C GLU A 68 6.37 5.91 -1.02
N ALA A 69 5.37 5.09 -1.34
CA ALA A 69 4.06 5.55 -1.76
C ALA A 69 3.35 6.34 -0.66
N ARG A 70 3.44 5.88 0.58
CA ARG A 70 2.88 6.53 1.76
C ARG A 70 3.52 7.88 2.03
N TRP A 71 4.85 7.98 1.92
CA TRP A 71 5.58 9.26 2.02
C TRP A 71 5.15 10.23 0.93
N LYS A 72 5.07 9.78 -0.33
CA LYS A 72 4.66 10.63 -1.46
C LYS A 72 3.22 11.17 -1.32
N LEU A 73 2.32 10.42 -0.70
CA LEU A 73 0.95 10.86 -0.38
C LEU A 73 0.92 11.83 0.81
N GLY A 74 1.77 11.62 1.83
CA GLY A 74 1.92 12.52 2.98
C GLY A 74 2.46 13.90 2.58
N ASP A 75 3.48 13.94 1.71
CA ASP A 75 4.07 15.19 1.19
C ASP A 75 3.10 16.00 0.33
N ARG A 76 2.27 15.33 -0.48
CA ARG A 76 1.28 16.01 -1.32
C ARG A 76 0.15 16.67 -0.53
N SER A 77 -0.12 16.21 0.70
CA SER A 77 -1.11 16.84 1.58
C SER A 77 -0.58 18.09 2.29
N LEU A 78 0.74 18.30 2.33
CA LEU A 78 1.34 19.50 2.93
C LEU A 78 1.50 20.66 1.93
N TYR A 79 1.32 20.43 0.63
CA TYR A 79 1.57 21.44 -0.40
C TYR A 79 0.33 22.07 -1.06
N LEU A 80 -0.89 21.71 -0.65
CA LEU A 80 -2.11 22.14 -1.34
C LEU A 80 -3.02 23.09 -0.54
N LYS A 81 -2.59 23.60 0.63
CA LYS A 81 -3.47 24.49 1.42
C LYS A 81 -2.94 25.86 1.82
N GLU A 82 -1.72 26.27 1.47
CA GLU A 82 -1.29 27.64 1.81
C GLU A 82 -0.45 28.28 0.70
N LEU A 83 -1.10 28.82 -0.33
CA LEU A 83 -0.63 30.06 -0.94
C LEU A 83 -1.81 31.02 -1.21
N PRO A 84 -2.35 31.68 -0.17
CA PRO A 84 -2.92 32.99 -0.33
C PRO A 84 -1.82 34.01 -0.01
N LEU A 85 -1.07 34.46 -1.02
CA LEU A 85 -0.39 35.75 -0.91
C LEU A 85 -0.73 36.59 -2.14
N MET A 86 -1.84 37.29 -1.98
CA MET A 86 -2.08 38.65 -2.47
C MET A 86 -0.78 39.41 -2.76
N ARG A 87 -0.72 40.05 -3.93
CA ARG A 87 -0.91 41.50 -4.04
C ARG A 87 -1.68 41.83 -5.30
#